data_AF-A0A820T8E9-F1
#
_entry.id   AF-A0A820T8E9-F1
#
_cell.length_a   1.000
_cell.length_b   1.000
_cell.length_c   1.000
_cell.angle_alpha   90.00
_cell.angle_beta   90.00
_cell.angle_gamma   90.00
#
_symmetry.space_group_name_H-M   'P 1'
#
loop_
_entity.id
_entity.type
_entity.pdbx_description
1 polymer ?
#
loop_
_entity_poly.entity_id
_entity_poly.type
_entity_poly.pdbx_seq_one_letter_code
_entity_poly.pdbx_strand_id
1 'polypeptide(L)'
;TIRRKTYSKIPLQGNVYPMPTMAYIEDDHVRFSILSGQPSGVASLKSGVVDVFLDRRLLRDDNRGVAQGVTDNREIVSTFKLLFEPRSTIADRSSLTGYPTLLAHQHSIELL
;
A
#
# COMPACT_ATOMS: atom_id res chain seq x y z
N THR A 1 2.45 -9.94 -6.39
CA THR A 1 1.59 -9.24 -5.41
C THR A 1 0.33 -10.06 -5.13
N ILE A 2 -0.12 -10.11 -3.88
CA ILE A 2 -1.36 -10.82 -3.49
C ILE A 2 -2.54 -9.86 -3.63
N ARG A 3 -3.65 -10.33 -4.22
CA ARG A 3 -4.87 -9.54 -4.36
C ARG A 3 -5.55 -9.33 -3.00
N ARG A 4 -5.94 -8.09 -2.72
CA ARG A 4 -6.73 -7.72 -1.54
C ARG A 4 -8.15 -7.32 -1.95
N LYS A 5 -9.11 -7.55 -1.05
CA LYS A 5 -10.51 -7.14 -1.20
C LYS A 5 -10.91 -6.41 0.07
N THR A 6 -11.44 -5.20 -0.10
CA THR A 6 -11.98 -4.41 1.01
C THR A 6 -13.35 -4.96 1.39
N TYR A 7 -13.57 -5.17 2.69
CA TYR A 7 -14.81 -5.69 3.24
C TYR A 7 -15.46 -4.64 4.14
N SER A 8 -16.71 -4.27 3.83
CA SER A 8 -17.52 -3.38 4.67
C SER A 8 -17.95 -4.00 6.00
N LYS A 9 -17.96 -5.34 6.08
CA LYS A 9 -18.35 -6.10 7.28
C LYS A 9 -17.29 -6.11 8.39
N ILE A 10 -16.07 -5.64 8.12
CA ILE A 10 -14.99 -5.54 9.11
C ILE A 10 -14.64 -4.06 9.30
N PRO A 11 -14.10 -3.66 10.47
CA PRO A 11 -13.76 -2.27 10.71
C PRO A 11 -12.60 -1.82 9.81
N LEU A 12 -12.42 -0.50 9.69
CA LEU A 12 -11.41 0.13 8.81
C LEU A 12 -10.02 -0.49 8.98
N GLN A 13 -9.55 -0.64 10.22
CA GLN A 13 -8.22 -1.19 10.52
C GLN A 13 -8.06 -2.64 10.07
N GLY A 14 -9.15 -3.39 9.91
CA GLY A 14 -9.12 -4.75 9.36
C GLY A 14 -8.87 -4.80 7.85
N ASN A 15 -9.00 -3.67 7.16
CA ASN A 15 -8.71 -3.51 5.73
C ASN A 15 -7.35 -2.85 5.46
N VAL A 16 -6.54 -2.60 6.50
CA VAL A 16 -5.18 -2.09 6.36
C VAL A 16 -4.22 -3.27 6.22
N TYR A 17 -3.37 -3.23 5.21
CA TYR A 17 -2.41 -4.29 4.89
C TYR A 17 -0.98 -3.76 4.88
N PRO A 18 0.03 -4.61 5.09
CA PRO A 18 1.42 -4.21 4.89
C PRO A 18 1.72 -3.99 3.40
N MET A 19 2.36 -2.87 3.10
CA MET A 19 2.98 -2.52 1.83
C MET A 19 4.50 -2.49 2.03
N PRO A 20 5.20 -3.62 1.86
CA PRO A 20 6.64 -3.67 2.07
C PRO A 20 7.42 -2.88 0.99
N THR A 21 7.01 -2.99 -0.27
CA THR A 21 7.72 -2.36 -1.40
C THR A 21 6.78 -1.74 -2.44
N MET A 22 5.57 -2.29 -2.63
CA MET A 22 4.63 -1.77 -3.62
C MET A 22 3.18 -2.14 -3.34
N ALA A 23 2.26 -1.33 -3.86
CA ALA A 23 0.83 -1.62 -3.99
C ALA A 23 0.32 -1.03 -5.31
N TYR A 24 -0.77 -1.57 -5.85
CA TYR A 24 -1.42 -0.99 -7.02
C TYR A 24 -2.93 -1.21 -6.99
N ILE A 25 -3.64 -0.33 -7.68
CA ILE A 25 -5.04 -0.49 -8.08
C ILE A 25 -5.11 -0.41 -9.60
N GLU A 26 -6.10 -1.07 -10.18
CA GLU A 26 -6.28 -1.08 -11.63
C GLU A 26 -7.75 -1.25 -12.00
N ASP A 27 -8.12 -0.72 -13.15
CA ASP A 27 -9.37 -0.99 -13.84
C ASP A 27 -9.09 -1.65 -15.20
N ASP A 28 -10.02 -1.55 -16.15
CA ASP A 28 -9.87 -2.14 -17.47
C ASP A 28 -8.93 -1.36 -18.40
N HIS A 29 -8.52 -0.16 -18.04
CA HIS A 29 -7.81 0.77 -18.93
C HIS A 29 -6.49 1.26 -18.35
N VAL A 30 -6.41 1.43 -17.04
CA VAL A 30 -5.27 2.03 -16.36
C VAL A 30 -4.93 1.25 -15.10
N ARG A 31 -3.63 1.11 -14.86
CA ARG A 31 -3.05 0.69 -13.59
C ARG A 31 -2.36 1.88 -12.94
N PHE A 32 -2.63 2.09 -11.66
CA PHE A 32 -1.91 3.01 -10.80
C PHE A 32 -1.11 2.23 -9.76
N SER A 33 0.21 2.30 -9.85
CA SER A 33 1.15 1.63 -8.96
C SER A 33 1.89 2.63 -8.07
N ILE A 34 1.99 2.31 -6.78
CA ILE A 34 2.81 3.02 -5.80
C ILE A 34 3.96 2.10 -5.42
N LEU A 35 5.19 2.58 -5.60
CA LEU A 35 6.42 1.92 -5.20
C LEU A 35 7.02 2.69 -4.04
N SER A 36 7.60 2.00 -3.06
CA SER A 36 8.05 2.56 -1.79
C SER A 36 9.45 2.06 -1.45
N GLY A 37 10.32 2.97 -1.01
CA GLY A 37 11.65 2.64 -0.46
C GLY A 37 11.61 2.16 1.00
N GLN A 38 10.44 2.24 1.64
CA GLN A 38 10.25 1.81 3.03
C GLN A 38 8.94 1.01 3.20
N PRO A 39 8.88 0.06 4.14
CA PRO A 39 7.63 -0.63 4.45
C PRO A 39 6.64 0.33 5.13
N SER A 40 5.38 0.29 4.72
CA SER A 40 4.31 1.04 5.38
C SER A 40 2.97 0.29 5.39
N GLY A 41 1.96 0.82 6.07
CA GLY A 41 0.57 0.40 5.93
C GLY A 41 -0.07 1.00 4.68
N VAL A 42 -0.91 0.22 4.01
CA VAL A 42 -1.71 0.65 2.87
C VAL A 42 -3.16 0.18 3.01
N ALA A 43 -4.10 0.99 2.51
CA ALA A 43 -5.49 0.61 2.36
C ALA A 43 -6.09 1.17 1.06
N SER A 44 -7.17 0.54 0.60
CA SER A 44 -8.01 1.09 -0.48
C SER A 44 -9.45 0.98 -0.02
N LEU A 45 -9.92 2.01 0.69
CA LEU A 45 -11.25 2.01 1.32
C LEU A 45 -12.37 2.42 0.36
N LYS A 46 -12.02 3.10 -0.74
CA LYS A 46 -12.92 3.55 -1.79
C LYS A 46 -12.33 3.19 -3.15
N SER A 47 -13.20 2.86 -4.11
CA SER A 47 -12.77 2.60 -5.49
C SER A 47 -11.98 3.79 -6.03
N GLY A 48 -10.83 3.54 -6.65
CA GLY A 48 -9.95 4.58 -7.19
C GLY A 48 -9.07 5.30 -6.16
N VAL A 49 -9.13 4.92 -4.88
CA VAL A 49 -8.35 5.55 -3.81
C VAL A 49 -7.36 4.57 -3.20
N VAL A 50 -6.14 5.03 -2.97
CA VAL A 50 -5.11 4.32 -2.19
C VAL A 50 -4.59 5.25 -1.11
N ASP A 51 -4.69 4.80 0.13
CA ASP A 51 -4.19 5.49 1.31
C ASP A 51 -2.90 4.79 1.77
N VAL A 52 -1.79 5.54 1.84
CA VAL A 52 -0.50 5.09 2.38
C VAL A 52 -0.22 5.82 3.68
N PHE A 53 0.06 5.08 4.73
CA PHE A 53 0.38 5.64 6.03
C PHE A 53 1.82 6.18 6.00
N LEU A 54 2.09 7.34 6.63
CA LEU A 54 3.43 7.93 6.63
C LEU A 54 4.08 7.81 8.01
N ASP A 55 3.38 8.26 9.04
CA ASP A 55 3.82 8.17 10.43
C ASP A 55 2.60 8.12 11.37
N ARG A 56 2.82 7.80 12.65
CA ARG A 56 1.80 7.81 13.70
C ARG A 56 2.35 8.42 14.98
N ARG A 57 1.56 9.30 15.59
CA ARG A 57 1.79 9.81 16.95
C ARG A 57 0.60 9.45 17.83
N LEU A 58 0.85 8.75 18.93
CA LEU A 58 -0.18 8.25 19.83
C LEU A 58 0.20 8.59 21.28
N LEU A 59 -0.66 9.31 21.99
CA LEU A 59 -0.39 9.72 23.37
C LEU A 59 -0.66 8.61 24.41
N ARG A 60 -1.28 7.51 24.00
CA ARG A 60 -1.78 6.46 24.89
C ARG A 60 -1.19 5.10 24.50
N ASP A 61 -0.83 4.32 25.51
CA ASP A 61 -0.45 2.92 25.38
C ASP A 61 -1.63 2.04 24.93
N ASP A 62 -1.33 0.96 24.20
CA ASP A 62 -2.31 0.02 23.68
C ASP A 62 -2.51 -1.23 24.57
N ASN A 63 -1.88 -1.27 25.74
CA ASN A 63 -1.88 -2.36 26.72
C ASN A 63 -1.35 -3.69 26.18
N ARG A 64 -0.37 -3.64 25.27
CA ARG A 64 0.32 -4.83 24.73
C ARG A 64 1.71 -5.09 25.33
N GLY A 65 2.10 -4.33 26.36
CA GLY A 65 3.31 -4.58 27.16
C GLY A 65 4.44 -3.57 27.01
N VAL A 66 4.29 -2.55 26.15
CA VAL A 66 5.30 -1.49 25.97
C VAL A 66 5.14 -0.36 27.00
N ALA A 67 3.91 -0.16 27.51
CA ALA A 67 3.57 0.78 28.60
C ALA A 67 3.88 2.26 28.29
N GLN A 68 3.83 2.65 27.01
CA GLN A 68 3.96 4.03 26.57
C GLN A 68 3.26 4.26 25.23
N GLY A 69 2.89 5.52 24.96
CA GLY A 69 2.46 5.94 23.63
C GLY A 69 3.64 6.08 22.65
N VAL A 70 3.33 6.36 21.38
CA VAL A 70 4.34 6.70 20.35
C VAL A 70 4.41 8.22 20.25
N THR A 71 5.42 8.84 20.89
CA THR A 71 5.53 10.31 21.00
C THR A 71 6.92 10.87 20.71
N ASP A 72 7.81 10.01 20.23
CA ASP A 72 9.21 10.24 19.94
C ASP A 72 9.49 10.32 18.42
N ASN A 73 8.46 10.70 17.64
CA ASN A 73 8.56 10.93 16.20
C ASN A 73 9.74 11.85 15.86
N ARG A 74 10.47 11.50 14.79
CA ARG A 74 11.51 12.33 14.19
C ARG A 74 11.19 12.56 12.74
N GLU A 75 11.74 13.62 12.17
CA GLU A 75 11.61 13.87 10.74
C GLU A 75 12.25 12.72 9.95
N ILE A 76 11.48 12.15 9.02
CA ILE A 76 11.92 11.12 8.09
C ILE A 76 11.50 11.50 6.68
N VAL A 77 12.29 11.10 5.69
CA VAL A 77 11.95 11.27 4.27
C VAL A 77 11.43 9.94 3.75
N SER A 78 10.13 9.87 3.47
CA SER A 78 9.53 8.72 2.80
C SER A 78 9.63 8.88 1.28
N THR A 79 10.26 7.91 0.62
CA THR A 79 10.48 7.97 -0.83
C THR A 79 9.48 7.05 -1.54
N PHE A 80 8.79 7.61 -2.53
CA PHE A 80 7.82 6.89 -3.35
C PHE A 80 8.02 7.18 -4.83
N LYS A 81 7.69 6.21 -5.69
CA LYS A 81 7.47 6.42 -7.12
C LYS A 81 6.04 6.08 -7.48
N LEU A 82 5.38 6.99 -8.20
CA LEU A 82 3.99 6.87 -8.62
C LEU A 82 3.96 6.62 -10.12
N LEU A 83 3.35 5.51 -10.53
CA LEU A 83 3.35 5.08 -11.93
C LEU A 83 1.92 4.89 -12.42
N PHE A 84 1.60 5.52 -13.54
CA PHE A 84 0.35 5.33 -14.27
C PHE A 84 0.64 4.63 -15.59
N GLU A 85 0.04 3.48 -15.82
CA GLU A 85 0.30 2.64 -16.98
C GLU A 85 -1.01 2.28 -17.69
N PRO A 86 -1.07 2.39 -19.03
CA PRO A 86 -2.21 1.87 -19.78
C PRO A 86 -2.21 0.34 -19.71
N ARG A 87 -3.40 -0.24 -19.70
CA ARG A 87 -3.61 -1.68 -19.65
C ARG A 87 -4.14 -2.16 -21.00
N SER A 88 -3.31 -2.92 -21.71
CA SER A 88 -3.66 -3.44 -23.04
C SER A 88 -4.38 -4.80 -22.99
N THR A 89 -4.30 -5.52 -21.87
CA THR A 89 -4.81 -6.89 -21.75
C THR A 89 -5.85 -7.01 -20.65
N ILE A 90 -6.94 -7.73 -20.95
CA ILE A 90 -7.92 -8.14 -19.95
C ILE A 90 -7.30 -9.32 -19.19
N ALA A 91 -6.51 -9.03 -18.15
CA ALA A 91 -6.04 -10.05 -17.22
C ALA A 91 -7.23 -10.74 -16.54
N ASP A 92 -7.07 -12.04 -16.33
CA ASP A 92 -8.07 -12.87 -15.65
C ASP A 92 -8.33 -12.35 -14.23
N ARG A 93 -9.54 -11.81 -14.04
CA ARG A 93 -10.02 -11.30 -12.75
C ARG A 93 -10.26 -12.41 -11.72
N SER A 94 -10.13 -13.69 -12.08
CA SER A 94 -10.23 -14.81 -11.14
C SER A 94 -8.94 -15.02 -10.34
N SER A 95 -7.79 -14.55 -10.85
CA SER A 95 -6.50 -14.75 -10.20
C SER A 95 -6.42 -14.05 -8.84
N LEU A 96 -5.88 -14.78 -7.86
CA LEU A 96 -5.56 -14.25 -6.52
C LEU A 96 -4.19 -13.57 -6.47
N THR A 97 -3.39 -13.76 -7.52
CA THR A 97 -2.07 -13.13 -7.67
C THR A 97 -2.10 -12.14 -8.83
N GLY A 98 -1.32 -11.08 -8.68
CA GLY A 98 -1.03 -10.19 -9.79
C GLY A 98 0.44 -9.80 -9.78
N TYR A 99 0.93 -9.38 -10.94
CA TYR A 99 2.35 -9.19 -11.20
C TYR A 99 2.64 -7.71 -11.53
N PRO A 100 3.76 -7.16 -11.05
CA PRO A 100 4.21 -5.85 -11.49
C PRO A 100 4.52 -5.87 -12.99
N THR A 101 4.38 -4.71 -13.63
CA THR A 101 4.91 -4.54 -14.99
C THR A 101 6.43 -4.51 -14.94
N LEU A 102 7.08 -4.68 -16.09
CA LEU A 102 8.54 -4.56 -16.18
C LEU A 102 9.02 -3.19 -15.71
N LEU A 103 8.32 -2.13 -16.09
CA LEU A 103 8.64 -0.75 -15.71
C LEU A 103 8.49 -0.53 -14.19
N ALA A 104 7.37 -0.97 -13.61
CA ALA A 104 7.16 -0.90 -12.17
C ALA A 104 8.23 -1.70 -11.40
N HIS A 105 8.63 -2.87 -11.91
CA HIS A 105 9.68 -3.68 -11.32
C HIS A 105 11.05 -2.98 -11.36
N GLN A 106 11.44 -2.41 -12.51
CA GLN A 106 12.68 -1.65 -12.65
C GLN A 106 12.73 -0.46 -11.69
N HIS A 107 11.67 0.34 -11.63
CA HIS A 107 11.61 1.48 -10.70
C HIS A 107 11.59 1.06 -9.23
N SER A 108 11.07 -0.13 -8.91
CA SER A 108 11.11 -0.66 -7.55
C SER A 108 12.53 -1.03 -7.15
N ILE A 109 13.36 -1.54 -8.06
CA ILE A 109 14.76 -1.85 -7.80
C ILE A 109 15.55 -0.57 -7.53
N GLU A 110 15.28 0.51 -8.26
CA GLU A 110 15.91 1.82 -8.06
C GLU A 110 15.58 2.48 -6.70
N LEU A 111 14.64 1.92 -5.92
CA LEU A 111 14.27 2.40 -4.58
C LEU A 111 14.90 1.56 -3.46
N LEU A 112 15.58 0.45 -3.79
CA LEU A 112 16.35 -0.38 -2.86
C LEU A 112 17.77 0.17 -2.71
#